data_AF-A0A7J5W8A0-F1
#
_entry.id   AF-A0A7J5W8A0-F1
#
_cell.length_a   1.000
_cell.length_b   1.000
_cell.length_c   1.000
_cell.angle_alpha   90.00
_cell.angle_beta   90.00
_cell.angle_gamma   90.00
#
_symmetry.space_group_name_H-M   'P 1'
#
loop_
_entity.id
_entity.type
_entity.pdbx_description
1 polymer ?
#
loop_
_entity_poly.entity_id
_entity_poly.type
_entity_poly.pdbx_seq_one_letter_code
_entity_poly.pdbx_strand_id
1 'polypeptide(L)'
;MFSRSTSALFVAAVVALTLAVPYGAPANAAPSSAQTSASRATATRASQEYEAAQTRFLQAQASAAQASASLDRAVQAESEARDELGKVVLTAYRSDNDGFLSVLLDATSFEEFITRWDVLTRIARQDVETLEALQTARIEAQGAARKLLDLQTAQERSLDGLAEKVAAARKELAANETALREFNARAAASAKRTPAKQPPRVTGSGAWKTAVASHYGRNFTGRGASGEAIGPYSMMVAHKTLPFGTLIEFEYNGKRAVAKVADRGPYTKGRTFDLGPGVVRVLDFSGVHEVRYRIIGK
;
A
#
# COMPACT_ATOMS: atom_id res chain seq x y z
N MET A 1 -20.46 -33.17 25.41
CA MET A 1 -21.09 -32.50 24.26
C MET A 1 -21.33 -31.05 24.68
N PHE A 2 -20.32 -30.19 24.59
CA PHE A 2 -20.38 -28.81 25.07
C PHE A 2 -20.07 -27.84 23.94
N SER A 3 -20.97 -26.86 23.84
CA SER A 3 -21.07 -25.84 22.81
C SER A 3 -19.78 -25.02 22.68
N ARG A 4 -19.21 -25.04 21.47
CA ARG A 4 -18.18 -24.09 21.03
C ARG A 4 -18.87 -22.80 20.62
N SER A 5 -18.75 -21.75 21.42
CA SER A 5 -18.85 -20.38 20.90
C SER A 5 -18.38 -19.42 21.98
N THR A 6 -17.19 -18.87 21.79
CA THR A 6 -16.81 -17.46 22.02
C THR A 6 -15.30 -17.40 22.19
N SER A 7 -14.60 -16.75 21.25
CA SER A 7 -13.52 -15.79 21.50
C SER A 7 -12.79 -15.41 20.21
N ALA A 8 -12.87 -14.12 19.89
CA ALA A 8 -11.89 -13.28 19.18
C ALA A 8 -11.43 -13.79 17.79
N LEU A 9 -11.99 -13.35 16.65
CA LEU A 9 -12.06 -11.96 16.16
C LEU A 9 -10.69 -11.29 16.14
N PHE A 10 -9.77 -11.79 15.31
CA PHE A 10 -8.63 -11.00 14.84
C PHE A 10 -8.26 -11.37 13.39
N VAL A 11 -8.25 -10.32 12.56
CA VAL A 11 -7.59 -10.19 11.24
C VAL A 11 -8.15 -11.01 10.08
N ALA A 12 -9.20 -10.47 9.46
CA ALA A 12 -9.41 -10.61 8.02
C ALA A 12 -9.87 -9.28 7.43
N ALA A 13 -9.08 -8.22 7.62
CA ALA A 13 -9.14 -7.06 6.73
C ALA A 13 -8.40 -7.42 5.44
N VAL A 14 -8.96 -8.36 4.68
CA VAL A 14 -8.63 -8.52 3.26
C VAL A 14 -9.24 -7.31 2.58
N VAL A 15 -8.50 -6.21 2.57
CA VAL A 15 -8.74 -5.16 1.58
C VAL A 15 -8.43 -5.81 0.24
N ALA A 16 -9.48 -6.30 -0.40
CA ALA A 16 -9.50 -6.57 -1.82
C ALA A 16 -9.26 -5.22 -2.53
N LEU A 17 -7.99 -4.82 -2.60
CA LEU A 17 -7.57 -3.78 -3.52
C LEU A 17 -7.56 -4.45 -4.88
N THR A 18 -8.73 -4.33 -5.51
CA THR A 18 -9.00 -4.55 -6.92
C THR A 18 -7.73 -4.57 -7.77
N LEU A 19 -7.41 -5.75 -8.29
CA LEU A 19 -6.60 -5.89 -9.49
C LEU A 19 -7.35 -5.18 -10.61
N ALA A 20 -7.16 -3.87 -10.72
CA ALA A 20 -7.34 -3.17 -11.98
C ALA A 20 -6.23 -3.66 -12.90
N VAL A 21 -6.42 -4.85 -13.48
CA VAL A 21 -5.75 -5.23 -14.72
C VAL A 21 -6.25 -4.22 -15.75
N PRO A 22 -5.43 -3.24 -16.18
CA PRO A 22 -5.88 -2.39 -17.24
C PRO A 22 -5.94 -3.25 -18.49
N TYR A 23 -7.15 -3.31 -19.05
CA TYR A 23 -7.49 -3.66 -20.42
C TYR A 23 -6.30 -3.48 -21.38
N GLY A 24 -6.06 -4.52 -22.19
CA GLY A 24 -4.91 -4.68 -23.07
C GLY A 24 -4.35 -3.38 -23.66
N ALA A 25 -3.26 -2.90 -23.05
CA ALA A 25 -2.33 -2.04 -23.74
C ALA A 25 -1.53 -2.91 -24.73
N PRO A 26 -1.22 -2.44 -25.96
CA PRO A 26 -0.40 -3.20 -26.88
C PRO A 26 0.92 -3.55 -26.21
N ALA A 27 1.51 -4.71 -26.51
CA ALA A 27 2.73 -5.25 -25.89
C ALA A 27 3.97 -4.33 -25.93
N ASN A 28 3.86 -3.14 -26.52
CA ASN A 28 4.90 -2.10 -26.64
C ASN A 28 4.57 -0.78 -25.89
N ALA A 29 3.47 -0.69 -25.13
CA ALA A 29 3.13 0.52 -24.39
C ALA A 29 3.99 0.65 -23.12
N ALA A 30 4.56 1.84 -22.89
CA ALA A 30 5.30 2.12 -21.67
C ALA A 30 4.40 1.98 -20.43
N PRO A 31 4.92 1.47 -19.30
CA PRO A 31 4.25 1.69 -18.03
C PRO A 31 4.14 3.20 -17.77
N SER A 32 2.92 3.66 -17.53
CA SER A 32 2.64 5.06 -17.18
C SER A 32 3.32 5.44 -15.86
N SER A 33 3.58 6.74 -15.66
CA SER A 33 4.08 7.25 -14.37
C SER A 33 3.16 6.88 -13.19
N ALA A 34 1.85 6.76 -13.45
CA ALA A 34 0.87 6.26 -12.50
C ALA A 34 1.11 4.77 -12.14
N GLN A 35 1.45 3.92 -13.11
CA GLN A 35 1.76 2.51 -12.86
C GLN A 35 3.07 2.33 -12.07
N THR A 36 4.14 3.08 -12.40
CA THR A 36 5.41 2.98 -11.65
C THR A 36 5.27 3.49 -10.22
N SER A 37 4.55 4.60 -10.01
CA SER A 37 4.28 5.13 -8.66
C SER A 37 3.39 4.18 -7.85
N ALA A 38 2.39 3.56 -8.47
CA ALA A 38 1.57 2.53 -7.85
C ALA A 38 2.41 1.31 -7.43
N SER A 39 3.25 0.75 -8.30
CA SER A 39 4.13 -0.38 -7.96
C SER A 39 5.09 -0.04 -6.81
N ARG A 40 5.64 1.19 -6.79
CA ARG A 40 6.51 1.66 -5.71
C ARG A 40 5.76 1.79 -4.38
N ALA A 41 4.53 2.31 -4.41
CA ALA A 41 3.67 2.39 -3.24
C ALA A 41 3.34 0.99 -2.69
N THR A 42 3.01 0.03 -3.57
CA THR A 42 2.75 -1.37 -3.19
C THR A 42 3.98 -2.02 -2.54
N ALA A 43 5.16 -1.86 -3.13
CA ALA A 43 6.40 -2.41 -2.58
C ALA A 43 6.76 -1.80 -1.21
N THR A 44 6.52 -0.50 -1.03
CA THR A 44 6.75 0.21 0.24
C THR A 44 5.79 -0.30 1.31
N ARG A 45 4.49 -0.39 0.99
CA ARG A 45 3.47 -0.89 1.91
C ARG A 45 3.73 -2.34 2.33
N ALA A 46 4.08 -3.21 1.38
CA ALA A 46 4.43 -4.60 1.68
C ALA A 46 5.65 -4.69 2.61
N SER A 47 6.66 -3.84 2.41
CA SER A 47 7.84 -3.80 3.30
C SER A 47 7.47 -3.34 4.72
N GLN A 48 6.62 -2.32 4.85
CA GLN A 48 6.13 -1.84 6.16
C GLN A 48 5.29 -2.91 6.89
N GLU A 49 4.43 -3.62 6.17
CA GLU A 49 3.62 -4.71 6.73
C GLU A 49 4.50 -5.86 7.22
N TYR A 50 5.58 -6.17 6.49
CA TYR A 50 6.58 -7.16 6.91
C TYR A 50 7.33 -6.73 8.18
N GLU A 51 7.82 -5.49 8.25
CA GLU A 51 8.51 -4.95 9.44
C GLU A 51 7.59 -4.94 10.68
N ALA A 52 6.33 -4.53 10.50
CA ALA A 52 5.34 -4.57 11.58
C ALA A 52 5.05 -6.00 12.04
N ALA A 53 4.96 -6.96 11.12
CA ALA A 53 4.79 -8.37 11.45
C ALA A 53 6.01 -8.94 12.20
N GLN A 54 7.23 -8.57 11.80
CA GLN A 54 8.46 -8.98 12.47
C GLN A 54 8.54 -8.43 13.90
N THR A 55 8.14 -7.18 14.10
CA THR A 55 8.07 -6.58 15.45
C THR A 55 7.09 -7.33 16.34
N ARG A 56 5.91 -7.67 15.82
CA ARG A 56 4.91 -8.47 16.57
C ARG A 56 5.43 -9.87 16.89
N PHE A 57 6.24 -10.46 16.00
CA PHE A 57 6.85 -11.78 16.25
C PHE A 57 7.86 -11.72 17.40
N LEU A 58 8.74 -10.71 17.41
CA LEU A 58 9.68 -10.51 18.51
C LEU A 58 8.96 -10.28 19.84
N GLN A 59 7.88 -9.49 19.83
CA GLN A 59 7.05 -9.27 21.03
C GLN A 59 6.37 -10.58 21.50
N ALA A 60 5.85 -11.38 20.58
CA ALA A 60 5.26 -12.68 20.90
C ALA A 60 6.29 -13.68 21.41
N GLN A 61 7.52 -13.66 20.88
CA GLN A 61 8.62 -14.49 21.37
C GLN A 61 9.05 -14.06 22.79
N ALA A 62 9.09 -12.76 23.07
CA ALA A 62 9.38 -12.24 24.41
C ALA A 62 8.30 -12.65 25.43
N SER A 63 7.02 -12.56 25.06
CA SER A 63 5.92 -13.01 25.94
C SER A 63 5.94 -14.53 26.14
N ALA A 64 6.31 -15.30 25.12
CA ALA A 64 6.52 -16.75 25.24
C ALA A 64 7.64 -17.09 26.22
N ALA A 65 8.76 -16.37 26.16
CA ALA A 65 9.88 -16.57 27.09
C ALA A 65 9.48 -16.26 28.54
N GLN A 66 8.71 -15.19 28.76
CA GLN A 66 8.19 -14.84 30.09
C GLN A 66 7.22 -15.91 30.62
N ALA A 67 6.37 -16.48 29.75
CA ALA A 67 5.48 -17.56 30.12
C ALA A 67 6.26 -18.85 30.48
N SER A 68 7.30 -19.21 29.72
CA SER A 68 8.19 -20.33 30.06
C SER A 68 8.89 -20.12 31.40
N ALA A 69 9.43 -18.93 31.67
CA ALA A 69 10.06 -18.64 32.96
C ALA A 69 9.07 -18.67 34.13
N SER A 70 7.79 -18.39 33.88
CA SER A 70 6.73 -18.52 34.90
C SER A 70 6.35 -19.97 35.13
N LEU A 71 6.36 -20.78 34.06
CA LEU A 71 6.20 -22.23 34.13
C LEU A 71 7.31 -22.89 34.95
N ASP A 72 8.58 -22.56 34.68
CA ASP A 72 9.72 -23.14 35.39
C ASP A 72 9.66 -22.84 36.89
N ARG A 73 9.26 -21.60 37.25
CA ARG A 73 9.03 -21.22 38.65
C ARG A 73 7.90 -22.03 39.30
N ALA A 74 6.81 -22.28 38.59
CA ALA A 74 5.71 -23.09 39.10
C ALA A 74 6.13 -24.56 39.30
N VAL A 75 6.90 -25.13 38.36
CA VAL A 75 7.44 -26.49 38.46
C VAL A 75 8.43 -26.61 39.62
N GLN A 76 9.27 -25.59 39.82
CA GLN A 76 10.20 -25.57 40.95
C GLN A 76 9.46 -25.50 42.29
N ALA A 77 8.43 -24.65 42.40
CA ALA A 77 7.57 -24.59 43.58
C ALA A 77 6.86 -25.93 43.86
N GLU A 78 6.42 -26.65 42.81
CA GLU A 78 5.87 -28.01 42.95
C GLU A 78 6.91 -28.99 43.52
N SER A 79 8.15 -28.93 43.03
CA SER A 79 9.24 -29.78 43.54
C SER A 79 9.56 -29.50 45.00
N GLU A 80 9.66 -28.22 45.37
CA GLU A 80 9.93 -27.79 46.75
C GLU A 80 8.79 -28.21 47.69
N ALA A 81 7.53 -28.04 47.27
CA ALA A 81 6.38 -28.51 48.04
C ALA A 81 6.38 -30.03 48.22
N ARG A 82 6.75 -30.80 47.18
CA ARG A 82 6.90 -32.26 47.29
C ARG A 82 8.02 -32.68 48.23
N ASP A 83 9.17 -31.99 48.21
CA ASP A 83 10.27 -32.27 49.10
C ASP A 83 9.90 -31.98 50.56
N GLU A 84 9.19 -30.88 50.82
CA GLU A 84 8.65 -30.58 52.16
C GLU A 84 7.64 -31.63 52.63
N LEU A 85 6.69 -32.03 51.78
CA LEU A 85 5.78 -33.15 52.06
C LEU A 85 6.54 -34.45 52.32
N GLY A 86 7.57 -34.74 51.53
CA GLY A 86 8.44 -35.90 51.71
C GLY A 86 9.19 -35.87 53.04
N LYS A 87 9.68 -34.71 53.47
CA LYS A 87 10.30 -34.55 54.80
C LYS A 87 9.29 -34.75 55.92
N VAL A 88 8.07 -34.20 55.80
CA VAL A 88 7.00 -34.39 56.78
C VAL A 88 6.65 -35.86 56.91
N VAL A 89 6.43 -36.56 55.79
CA VAL A 89 6.14 -38.00 55.75
C VAL A 89 7.30 -38.84 56.28
N LEU A 90 8.54 -38.54 55.89
CA LEU A 90 9.73 -39.27 56.34
C LEU A 90 10.02 -39.05 57.83
N THR A 91 9.75 -37.85 58.34
CA THR A 91 9.85 -37.54 59.78
C THR A 91 8.80 -38.32 60.55
N ALA A 92 7.56 -38.36 60.06
CA ALA A 92 6.48 -39.18 60.64
C ALA A 92 6.79 -40.69 60.59
N TYR A 93 7.56 -41.17 59.61
CA TYR A 93 7.92 -42.59 59.45
C TYR A 93 9.17 -43.00 60.24
N ARG A 94 10.15 -42.10 60.40
CA ARG A 94 11.42 -42.38 61.14
C ARG A 94 11.31 -42.18 62.64
N SER A 95 10.35 -41.40 63.13
CA SER A 95 9.94 -41.50 64.53
C SER A 95 9.23 -42.85 64.70
N ASP A 96 9.83 -43.78 65.46
CA ASP A 96 9.32 -45.12 65.75
C ASP A 96 7.78 -45.17 65.81
N ASN A 97 7.15 -45.64 64.72
CA ASN A 97 5.77 -46.08 64.52
C ASN A 97 4.57 -45.31 65.14
N ASP A 98 4.75 -44.11 65.68
CA ASP A 98 3.75 -43.47 66.53
C ASP A 98 3.23 -42.12 65.95
N GLY A 99 3.86 -41.52 64.94
CA GLY A 99 3.64 -40.09 64.58
C GLY A 99 2.22 -39.57 64.30
N PHE A 100 1.27 -40.38 63.81
CA PHE A 100 -0.14 -39.97 63.63
C PHE A 100 -1.08 -40.68 64.60
N LEU A 101 -0.88 -41.99 64.80
CA LEU A 101 -1.72 -42.79 65.68
C LEU A 101 -1.40 -42.52 67.14
N SER A 102 -0.16 -42.27 67.54
CA SER A 102 0.15 -41.86 68.92
C SER A 102 -0.29 -40.45 69.21
N VAL A 103 -0.24 -39.52 68.26
CA VAL A 103 -0.85 -38.19 68.47
C VAL A 103 -2.32 -38.34 68.82
N LEU A 104 -3.03 -39.29 68.18
CA LEU A 104 -4.41 -39.63 68.54
C LEU A 104 -4.52 -40.40 69.86
N LEU A 105 -3.69 -41.43 70.07
CA LEU A 105 -3.79 -42.39 71.18
C LEU A 105 -3.18 -41.89 72.49
N ASP A 106 -2.33 -40.86 72.46
CA ASP A 106 -1.75 -40.14 73.61
C ASP A 106 -2.69 -39.04 74.14
N ALA A 107 -3.91 -38.93 73.57
CA ALA A 107 -4.93 -38.08 74.12
C ALA A 107 -5.35 -38.57 75.52
N THR A 108 -5.31 -37.68 76.51
CA THR A 108 -5.65 -37.99 77.90
C THR A 108 -7.16 -37.93 78.17
N SER A 109 -7.93 -37.42 77.21
CA SER A 109 -9.40 -37.33 77.29
C SER A 109 -10.04 -37.51 75.91
N PHE A 110 -11.33 -37.87 75.90
CA PHE A 110 -12.09 -38.01 74.65
C PHE A 110 -12.22 -36.68 73.88
N GLU A 111 -12.32 -35.56 74.58
CA GLU A 111 -12.41 -34.22 73.95
C GLU A 111 -11.09 -33.83 73.27
N GLU A 112 -9.96 -34.16 73.90
CA GLU A 112 -8.63 -34.02 73.31
C GLU A 112 -8.45 -34.93 72.10
N PHE A 113 -8.91 -36.18 72.16
CA PHE A 113 -8.89 -37.12 71.03
C PHE A 113 -9.64 -36.55 69.81
N ILE A 114 -10.85 -36.01 70.01
CA ILE A 114 -11.66 -35.43 68.93
C ILE A 114 -10.98 -34.18 68.34
N THR A 115 -10.36 -33.34 69.18
CA THR A 115 -9.66 -32.14 68.72
C THR A 115 -8.41 -32.50 67.90
N ARG A 116 -7.62 -33.47 68.36
CA ARG A 116 -6.45 -33.97 67.61
C ARG A 116 -6.88 -34.65 66.30
N TRP A 117 -7.97 -35.42 66.29
CA TRP A 117 -8.56 -36.00 65.08
C TRP A 117 -9.02 -34.94 64.06
N ASP A 118 -9.67 -33.88 64.52
CA ASP A 118 -10.10 -32.78 63.63
C ASP A 118 -8.90 -32.05 63.00
N VAL A 119 -7.83 -31.81 63.76
CA VAL A 119 -6.60 -31.19 63.22
C VAL A 119 -5.96 -32.09 62.15
N LEU A 120 -5.80 -33.39 62.40
CA LEU A 120 -5.18 -34.31 61.45
C LEU A 120 -6.01 -34.48 60.18
N THR A 121 -7.34 -34.53 60.31
CA THR A 121 -8.24 -34.60 59.14
C THR A 121 -8.27 -33.31 58.32
N ARG A 122 -8.09 -32.13 58.95
CA ARG A 122 -7.88 -30.87 58.22
C ARG A 122 -6.56 -30.85 57.45
N ILE A 123 -5.46 -31.28 58.06
CA ILE A 123 -4.14 -31.37 57.39
C ILE A 123 -4.23 -32.31 56.18
N ALA A 124 -4.79 -33.51 56.36
CA ALA A 124 -4.94 -34.47 55.27
C ALA A 124 -5.81 -33.95 54.12
N ARG A 125 -6.88 -33.19 54.42
CA ARG A 125 -7.69 -32.53 53.39
C ARG A 125 -6.91 -31.43 52.66
N GLN A 126 -6.16 -30.62 53.39
CA GLN A 126 -5.32 -29.58 52.81
C GLN A 126 -4.23 -30.16 51.89
N ASP A 127 -3.65 -31.31 52.24
CA ASP A 127 -2.67 -32.00 51.39
C ASP A 127 -3.30 -32.50 50.07
N VAL A 128 -4.52 -33.04 50.12
CA VAL A 128 -5.24 -33.45 48.90
C VAL A 128 -5.55 -32.23 48.02
N GLU A 129 -6.03 -31.13 48.61
CA GLU A 129 -6.32 -29.89 47.89
C GLU A 129 -5.06 -29.28 47.24
N THR A 130 -3.92 -29.30 47.94
CA THR A 130 -2.65 -28.82 47.37
C THR A 130 -2.17 -29.70 46.22
N LEU A 131 -2.31 -31.02 46.32
CA LEU A 131 -1.96 -31.96 45.23
C LEU A 131 -2.86 -31.77 44.00
N GLU A 132 -4.16 -31.60 44.19
CA GLU A 132 -5.11 -31.31 43.11
C GLU A 132 -4.82 -29.95 42.44
N ALA A 133 -4.50 -28.93 43.25
CA ALA A 133 -4.11 -27.61 42.75
C ALA A 133 -2.81 -27.68 41.93
N LEU A 134 -1.81 -28.43 42.40
CA LEU A 134 -0.54 -28.64 41.68
C LEU A 134 -0.76 -29.39 40.36
N GLN A 135 -1.58 -30.45 40.36
CA GLN A 135 -1.90 -31.19 39.15
C GLN A 135 -2.62 -30.32 38.13
N THR A 136 -3.57 -29.49 38.58
CA THR A 136 -4.29 -28.54 37.73
C THR A 136 -3.33 -27.52 37.14
N ALA A 137 -2.51 -26.89 37.97
CA ALA A 137 -1.51 -25.92 37.55
C ALA A 137 -0.56 -26.51 36.49
N ARG A 138 -0.14 -27.78 36.66
CA ARG A 138 0.71 -28.50 35.69
C ARG A 138 0.03 -28.72 34.33
N ILE A 139 -1.24 -29.10 34.31
CA ILE A 139 -1.99 -29.30 33.07
C ILE A 139 -2.16 -27.97 32.33
N GLU A 140 -2.51 -26.90 33.05
CA GLU A 140 -2.66 -25.56 32.49
C GLU A 140 -1.35 -25.04 31.90
N ALA A 141 -0.26 -25.20 32.65
CA ALA A 141 1.11 -24.94 32.26
C ALA A 141 1.50 -25.62 30.94
N GLN A 142 1.28 -26.94 30.84
CA GLN A 142 1.59 -27.72 29.64
C GLN A 142 0.73 -27.30 28.45
N GLY A 143 -0.56 -27.01 28.69
CA GLY A 143 -1.47 -26.49 27.68
C GLY A 143 -1.03 -25.12 27.14
N ALA A 144 -0.60 -24.22 28.04
CA ALA A 144 -0.09 -22.90 27.68
C ALA A 144 1.20 -22.97 26.87
N ALA A 145 2.15 -23.83 27.26
CA ALA A 145 3.41 -24.04 26.53
C ALA A 145 3.16 -24.56 25.11
N ARG A 146 2.25 -25.53 24.95
CA ARG A 146 1.90 -26.07 23.64
C ARG A 146 1.23 -25.01 22.74
N LYS A 147 0.33 -24.21 23.32
CA LYS A 147 -0.31 -23.10 22.61
C LYS A 147 0.69 -22.04 22.14
N LEU A 148 1.71 -21.74 22.95
CA LEU A 148 2.78 -20.81 22.57
C LEU A 148 3.62 -21.33 21.40
N LEU A 149 3.97 -22.62 21.41
CA LEU A 149 4.70 -23.26 20.31
C LEU A 149 3.90 -23.24 18.99
N ASP A 150 2.60 -23.55 19.06
CA ASP A 150 1.71 -23.50 17.90
C ASP A 150 1.59 -22.07 17.34
N LEU A 151 1.47 -21.07 18.22
CA LEU A 151 1.43 -19.65 17.84
C LEU A 151 2.74 -19.21 17.18
N GLN A 152 3.90 -19.58 17.72
CA GLN A 152 5.20 -19.29 17.12
C GLN A 152 5.31 -19.87 15.71
N THR A 153 4.98 -21.16 15.56
CA THR A 153 5.04 -21.86 14.26
C THR A 153 4.08 -21.24 13.23
N ALA A 154 2.87 -20.86 13.65
CA ALA A 154 1.90 -20.20 12.77
C ALA A 154 2.40 -18.80 12.34
N GLN A 155 3.05 -18.08 13.24
CA GLN A 155 3.56 -16.75 12.98
C GLN A 155 4.79 -16.77 12.07
N GLU A 156 5.70 -17.73 12.22
CA GLU A 156 6.83 -17.96 11.29
C GLU A 156 6.33 -18.19 9.86
N ARG A 157 5.36 -19.09 9.67
CA ARG A 157 4.74 -19.32 8.35
C ARG A 157 4.12 -18.06 7.76
N SER A 158 3.55 -17.20 8.60
CA SER A 158 2.98 -15.93 8.14
C SER A 158 4.06 -14.94 7.68
N LEU A 159 5.22 -14.92 8.34
CA LEU A 159 6.37 -14.11 7.96
C LEU A 159 6.98 -14.58 6.64
N ASP A 160 7.09 -15.90 6.43
CA ASP A 160 7.56 -16.47 5.17
C ASP A 160 6.67 -16.07 3.99
N GLY A 161 5.34 -16.19 4.16
CA GLY A 161 4.39 -15.77 3.14
C GLY A 161 4.41 -14.26 2.86
N LEU A 162 4.69 -13.42 3.87
CA LEU A 162 4.90 -11.99 3.70
C LEU A 162 6.22 -11.69 2.98
N ALA A 163 7.30 -12.41 3.29
CA ALA A 163 8.59 -12.27 2.63
C ALA A 163 8.50 -12.58 1.13
N GLU A 164 7.78 -13.65 0.76
CA GLU A 164 7.52 -13.98 -0.64
C GLU A 164 6.74 -12.87 -1.36
N LYS A 165 5.71 -12.29 -0.72
CA LYS A 165 4.95 -11.17 -1.28
C LYS A 165 5.81 -9.92 -1.49
N VAL A 166 6.69 -9.59 -0.53
CA VAL A 166 7.64 -8.48 -0.66
C VAL A 166 8.61 -8.74 -1.81
N ALA A 167 9.15 -9.95 -1.93
CA ALA A 167 10.05 -10.33 -3.02
C ALA A 167 9.36 -10.21 -4.39
N ALA A 168 8.11 -10.68 -4.52
CA ALA A 168 7.33 -10.56 -5.75
C ALA A 168 7.06 -9.08 -6.12
N ALA A 169 6.65 -8.25 -5.16
CA ALA A 169 6.40 -6.83 -5.38
C ALA A 169 7.67 -6.07 -5.81
N ARG A 170 8.83 -6.39 -5.21
CA ARG A 170 10.12 -5.81 -5.61
C ARG A 170 10.54 -6.23 -7.01
N LYS A 171 10.31 -7.50 -7.38
CA LYS A 171 10.58 -8.01 -8.72
C LYS A 171 9.73 -7.30 -9.77
N GLU A 172 8.44 -7.09 -9.50
CA GLU A 172 7.54 -6.36 -10.39
C GLU A 172 7.95 -4.89 -10.54
N LEU A 173 8.32 -4.22 -9.45
CA LEU A 173 8.84 -2.86 -9.50
C LEU A 173 10.10 -2.76 -10.38
N ALA A 174 11.06 -3.68 -10.21
CA ALA A 174 12.28 -3.71 -11.02
C ALA A 174 12.01 -3.95 -12.51
N ALA A 175 11.05 -4.83 -12.83
CA ALA A 175 10.60 -5.06 -14.20
C ALA A 175 9.98 -3.80 -14.82
N ASN A 176 9.09 -3.12 -14.08
CA ASN A 176 8.44 -1.89 -14.52
C ASN A 176 9.45 -0.75 -14.73
N GLU A 177 10.43 -0.60 -13.83
CA GLU A 177 11.50 0.39 -13.98
C GLU A 177 12.41 0.10 -15.20
N THR A 178 12.70 -1.17 -15.46
CA THR A 178 13.51 -1.59 -16.62
C THR A 178 12.75 -1.32 -17.93
N ALA A 179 11.47 -1.72 -18.00
CA ALA A 179 10.62 -1.46 -19.16
C ALA A 179 10.49 0.04 -19.46
N LEU A 180 10.39 0.89 -18.43
CA LEU A 180 10.36 2.34 -18.60
C LEU A 180 11.69 2.88 -19.16
N ARG A 181 12.84 2.39 -18.66
CA ARG A 181 14.16 2.77 -19.18
C ARG A 181 14.33 2.38 -20.64
N GLU A 182 13.97 1.16 -21.01
CA GLU A 182 14.04 0.68 -22.40
C GLU A 182 13.11 1.44 -23.33
N PHE A 183 11.89 1.77 -22.87
CA PHE A 183 10.97 2.63 -23.62
C PHE A 183 11.57 4.02 -23.85
N ASN A 184 12.11 4.67 -22.80
CA ASN A 184 12.74 5.98 -22.91
C ASN A 184 13.99 5.95 -23.80
N ALA A 185 14.79 4.88 -23.74
CA ALA A 185 15.96 4.70 -24.61
C ALA A 185 15.55 4.53 -26.08
N ARG A 186 14.50 3.74 -26.37
CA ARG A 186 13.93 3.61 -27.72
C ARG A 186 13.35 4.92 -28.24
N ALA A 187 12.63 5.67 -27.39
CA ALA A 187 12.11 6.99 -27.72
C ALA A 187 13.25 7.98 -28.05
N ALA A 188 14.31 8.01 -27.23
CA ALA A 188 15.48 8.86 -27.47
C ALA A 188 16.26 8.46 -28.74
N ALA A 189 16.39 7.17 -29.02
CA ALA A 189 17.03 6.67 -30.24
C ALA A 189 16.21 7.03 -31.49
N SER A 190 14.88 6.96 -31.42
CA SER A 190 13.98 7.40 -32.50
C SER A 190 14.07 8.92 -32.73
N ALA A 191 14.16 9.70 -31.65
CA ALA A 191 14.36 11.15 -31.73
C ALA A 191 15.73 11.54 -32.32
N LYS A 192 16.78 10.73 -32.13
CA LYS A 192 18.10 10.95 -32.74
C LYS A 192 18.16 10.53 -34.22
N ARG A 193 17.40 9.51 -34.64
CA ARG A 193 17.36 9.02 -36.03
C ARG A 193 16.49 9.89 -36.94
N THR A 194 15.62 10.73 -36.37
CA THR A 194 14.85 11.71 -37.11
C THR A 194 15.49 13.07 -36.87
N PRO A 195 16.23 13.68 -37.82
CA PRO A 195 16.59 15.08 -37.66
C PRO A 195 15.28 15.84 -37.56
N ALA A 196 15.01 16.45 -36.41
CA ALA A 196 13.92 17.39 -36.26
C ALA A 196 14.12 18.43 -37.35
N LYS A 197 13.30 18.35 -38.41
CA LYS A 197 13.19 19.39 -39.42
C LYS A 197 12.74 20.60 -38.60
N GLN A 198 13.68 21.46 -38.22
CA GLN A 198 13.36 22.71 -37.55
C GLN A 198 12.21 23.31 -38.35
N PRO A 199 11.09 23.73 -37.70
CA PRO A 199 10.05 24.42 -38.43
C PRO A 199 10.76 25.52 -39.22
N PRO A 200 10.56 25.58 -40.56
CA PRO A 200 11.34 26.46 -41.40
C PRO A 200 11.34 27.84 -40.73
N ARG A 201 12.53 28.39 -40.49
CA ARG A 201 12.65 29.74 -39.96
C ARG A 201 12.13 30.65 -41.06
N VAL A 202 10.83 30.91 -41.06
CA VAL A 202 10.19 31.68 -42.11
C VAL A 202 10.58 33.14 -41.87
N THR A 203 11.69 33.56 -42.46
CA THR A 203 12.07 34.97 -42.56
C THR A 203 11.11 35.61 -43.56
N GLY A 204 9.90 35.93 -43.11
CA GLY A 204 8.90 36.60 -43.94
C GLY A 204 9.44 37.95 -44.41
N SER A 205 9.66 38.10 -45.72
CA SER A 205 10.07 39.33 -46.39
C SER A 205 8.91 40.34 -46.57
N GLY A 206 7.74 40.06 -46.00
CA GLY A 206 6.56 40.93 -46.09
C GLY A 206 6.52 42.02 -45.01
N ALA A 207 6.15 43.24 -45.42
CA ALA A 207 5.81 44.31 -44.50
C ALA A 207 4.64 43.92 -43.60
N TRP A 208 4.70 44.31 -42.32
CA TRP A 208 3.60 44.11 -41.38
C TRP A 208 2.39 44.98 -41.77
N LYS A 209 1.21 44.37 -41.74
CA LYS A 209 -0.08 45.02 -41.95
C LYS A 209 -0.96 44.81 -40.73
N THR A 210 -1.99 45.64 -40.57
CA THR A 210 -3.02 45.46 -39.55
C THR A 210 -4.32 44.96 -40.17
N ALA A 211 -5.06 44.14 -39.43
CA ALA A 211 -6.37 43.67 -39.83
C ALA A 211 -7.20 43.29 -38.61
N VAL A 212 -8.52 43.39 -38.72
CA VAL A 212 -9.43 42.90 -37.68
C VAL A 212 -9.57 41.39 -37.79
N ALA A 213 -9.32 40.70 -36.68
CA ALA A 213 -9.49 39.25 -36.55
C ALA A 213 -10.57 38.91 -35.52
N SER A 214 -11.36 37.89 -35.83
CA SER A 214 -12.14 37.12 -34.86
C SER A 214 -11.51 35.74 -34.69
N HIS A 215 -12.16 34.84 -33.95
CA HIS A 215 -11.61 33.51 -33.68
C HIS A 215 -12.67 32.42 -33.67
N TYR A 216 -12.22 31.19 -33.95
CA TYR A 216 -12.94 29.99 -33.58
C TYR A 216 -12.81 29.78 -32.06
N GLY A 217 -13.83 29.18 -31.43
CA GLY A 217 -13.75 28.82 -30.01
C GLY A 217 -12.52 27.94 -29.73
N ARG A 218 -11.89 28.10 -28.55
CA ARG A 218 -10.66 27.37 -28.21
C ARG A 218 -10.81 25.85 -28.33
N ASN A 219 -12.00 25.30 -28.07
CA ASN A 219 -12.28 23.87 -28.16
C ASN A 219 -13.04 23.49 -29.44
N PHE A 220 -13.03 24.36 -30.46
CA PHE A 220 -13.68 24.07 -31.73
C PHE A 220 -13.03 22.87 -32.42
N THR A 221 -13.89 21.97 -32.91
CA THR A 221 -13.52 20.84 -33.74
C THR A 221 -14.42 20.82 -34.97
N GLY A 222 -13.86 20.52 -36.13
CA GLY A 222 -14.62 20.49 -37.38
C GLY A 222 -13.74 20.12 -38.57
N ARG A 223 -14.18 20.50 -39.76
CA ARG A 223 -13.42 20.33 -41.00
C ARG A 223 -13.43 21.65 -41.76
N GLY A 224 -12.25 22.15 -42.13
CA GLY A 224 -12.13 23.40 -42.87
C GLY A 224 -12.41 23.23 -44.36
N ALA A 225 -12.65 24.34 -45.07
CA ALA A 225 -12.89 24.33 -46.51
C ALA A 225 -11.70 23.80 -47.35
N SER A 226 -10.50 23.70 -46.77
CA SER A 226 -9.36 22.99 -47.39
C SER A 226 -9.48 21.46 -47.36
N GLY A 227 -10.47 20.91 -46.64
CA GLY A 227 -10.64 19.47 -46.41
C GLY A 227 -9.92 18.94 -45.16
N GLU A 228 -9.06 19.75 -44.54
CA GLU A 228 -8.31 19.36 -43.34
C GLU A 228 -9.18 19.38 -42.08
N ALA A 229 -8.92 18.44 -41.16
CA ALA A 229 -9.56 18.43 -39.84
C ALA A 229 -9.06 19.60 -38.98
N ILE A 230 -10.00 20.32 -38.38
CA ILE A 230 -9.73 21.37 -37.40
C ILE A 230 -9.95 20.76 -36.01
N GLY A 231 -8.93 20.83 -35.17
CA GLY A 231 -8.97 20.40 -33.79
C GLY A 231 -8.47 21.47 -32.83
N PRO A 232 -8.41 21.17 -31.51
CA PRO A 232 -8.14 22.15 -30.46
C PRO A 232 -6.75 22.81 -30.54
N TYR A 233 -5.83 22.23 -31.30
CA TYR A 233 -4.45 22.69 -31.48
C TYR A 233 -4.12 23.07 -32.93
N SER A 234 -5.11 23.15 -33.82
CA SER A 234 -4.87 23.47 -35.23
C SER A 234 -4.35 24.90 -35.40
N MET A 235 -3.12 25.02 -35.94
CA MET A 235 -2.47 26.28 -36.31
C MET A 235 -2.95 26.75 -37.69
N MET A 236 -4.22 27.16 -37.76
CA MET A 236 -4.89 27.54 -39.00
C MET A 236 -5.63 28.88 -38.86
N VAL A 237 -6.01 29.45 -40.00
CA VAL A 237 -6.82 30.66 -40.09
C VAL A 237 -7.81 30.55 -41.25
N ALA A 238 -8.97 31.18 -41.13
CA ALA A 238 -9.87 31.40 -42.25
C ALA A 238 -9.58 32.72 -42.95
N HIS A 239 -9.57 32.72 -44.28
CA HIS A 239 -9.49 33.94 -45.08
C HIS A 239 -10.36 33.82 -46.34
N LYS A 240 -10.99 34.94 -46.75
CA LYS A 240 -11.95 34.98 -47.87
C LYS A 240 -11.34 34.53 -49.20
N THR A 241 -10.18 35.07 -49.53
CA THR A 241 -9.62 35.01 -50.89
C THR A 241 -8.18 34.48 -50.96
N LEU A 242 -7.50 34.29 -49.82
CA LEU A 242 -6.10 33.87 -49.86
C LEU A 242 -6.05 32.39 -50.25
N PRO A 243 -5.09 31.95 -51.09
CA PRO A 243 -4.96 30.54 -51.43
C PRO A 243 -4.83 29.67 -50.18
N PHE A 244 -5.44 28.48 -50.18
CA PHE A 244 -5.19 27.53 -49.11
C PHE A 244 -3.70 27.16 -49.05
N GLY A 245 -3.21 26.90 -47.84
CA GLY A 245 -1.80 26.66 -47.56
C GLY A 245 -0.98 27.93 -47.31
N THR A 246 -1.47 29.12 -47.69
CA THR A 246 -0.76 30.39 -47.42
C THR A 246 -0.40 30.51 -45.94
N LEU A 247 0.89 30.71 -45.65
CA LEU A 247 1.41 30.90 -44.30
C LEU A 247 1.38 32.38 -43.94
N ILE A 248 0.78 32.67 -42.80
CA ILE A 248 0.64 34.01 -42.25
C ILE A 248 1.20 34.01 -40.85
N GLU A 249 2.10 34.95 -40.58
CA GLU A 249 2.54 35.25 -39.22
C GLU A 249 1.66 36.35 -38.65
N PHE A 250 1.12 36.11 -37.46
CA PHE A 250 0.31 37.03 -36.68
C PHE A 250 1.10 37.49 -35.46
N GLU A 251 0.90 38.75 -35.07
CA GLU A 251 1.39 39.33 -33.82
C GLU A 251 0.23 40.02 -33.09
N TYR A 252 0.06 39.68 -31.81
CA TYR A 252 -0.92 40.27 -30.90
C TYR A 252 -0.36 40.29 -29.49
N ASN A 253 -0.41 41.44 -28.81
CA ASN A 253 0.08 41.64 -27.44
C ASN A 253 1.50 41.07 -27.18
N GLY A 254 2.43 41.32 -28.11
CA GLY A 254 3.83 40.85 -28.02
C GLY A 254 4.03 39.36 -28.26
N LYS A 255 2.97 38.60 -28.54
CA LYS A 255 3.02 37.18 -28.89
C LYS A 255 2.92 37.01 -30.40
N ARG A 256 3.59 35.98 -30.94
CA ARG A 256 3.58 35.66 -32.37
C ARG A 256 3.15 34.23 -32.63
N ALA A 257 2.43 34.03 -33.73
CA ALA A 257 1.97 32.72 -34.16
C ALA A 257 1.97 32.64 -35.69
N VAL A 258 2.38 31.51 -36.24
CA VAL A 258 2.25 31.22 -37.68
C VAL A 258 1.06 30.31 -37.87
N ALA A 259 0.17 30.68 -38.79
CA ALA A 259 -1.00 29.92 -39.15
C ALA A 259 -1.09 29.74 -40.66
N LYS A 260 -1.62 28.61 -41.09
CA LYS A 260 -1.94 28.38 -42.51
C LYS A 260 -3.39 28.69 -42.82
N VAL A 261 -3.64 29.25 -44.00
CA VAL A 261 -5.01 29.43 -44.50
C VAL A 261 -5.60 28.05 -44.82
N ALA A 262 -6.57 27.60 -44.03
CA ALA A 262 -7.18 26.27 -44.16
C ALA A 262 -8.72 26.33 -44.27
N ASP A 263 -9.31 27.51 -44.18
CA ASP A 263 -10.76 27.70 -44.26
C ASP A 263 -11.16 29.02 -44.92
N ARG A 264 -12.45 29.19 -45.22
CA ARG A 264 -13.03 30.36 -45.89
C ARG A 264 -13.91 31.16 -44.95
N GLY A 265 -13.70 32.48 -44.95
CA GLY A 265 -14.38 33.42 -44.06
C GLY A 265 -13.41 34.50 -43.59
N PRO A 266 -13.76 35.30 -42.57
CA PRO A 266 -15.11 35.47 -42.01
C PRO A 266 -16.04 36.19 -42.97
N TYR A 267 -17.27 35.74 -43.19
CA TYR A 267 -18.21 36.45 -44.08
C TYR A 267 -18.86 37.69 -43.43
N THR A 268 -18.59 37.93 -42.14
CA THR A 268 -18.99 39.15 -41.44
C THR A 268 -18.25 40.37 -41.98
N LYS A 269 -18.98 41.48 -42.19
CA LYS A 269 -18.38 42.76 -42.62
C LYS A 269 -17.39 43.27 -41.56
N GLY A 270 -16.29 43.87 -42.03
CA GLY A 270 -15.26 44.46 -41.16
C GLY A 270 -14.26 43.47 -40.56
N ARG A 271 -14.37 42.15 -40.84
CA ARG A 271 -13.41 41.14 -40.36
C ARG A 271 -12.62 40.54 -41.53
N THR A 272 -11.34 40.33 -41.29
CA THR A 272 -10.39 39.82 -42.29
C THR A 272 -10.00 38.36 -42.01
N PHE A 273 -9.86 37.99 -40.75
CA PHE A 273 -9.39 36.66 -40.34
C PHE A 273 -10.27 36.04 -39.25
N ASP A 274 -10.46 34.73 -39.30
CA ASP A 274 -10.87 33.92 -38.13
C ASP A 274 -9.70 33.05 -37.69
N LEU A 275 -9.13 33.35 -36.53
CA LEU A 275 -8.00 32.62 -35.95
C LEU A 275 -8.46 31.24 -35.43
N GLY A 276 -7.75 30.20 -35.84
CA GLY A 276 -8.02 28.83 -35.42
C GLY A 276 -7.64 28.55 -33.96
N PRO A 277 -8.13 27.44 -33.38
CA PRO A 277 -7.97 27.12 -31.96
C PRO A 277 -6.53 27.16 -31.43
N GLY A 278 -5.56 26.64 -32.20
CA GLY A 278 -4.15 26.66 -31.81
C GLY A 278 -3.57 28.07 -31.78
N VAL A 279 -3.91 28.90 -32.76
CA VAL A 279 -3.44 30.29 -32.89
C VAL A 279 -3.94 31.13 -31.72
N VAL A 280 -5.21 30.96 -31.36
CA VAL A 280 -5.86 31.64 -30.24
C VAL A 280 -5.14 31.34 -28.92
N ARG A 281 -4.73 30.09 -28.69
CA ARG A 281 -3.98 29.70 -27.48
C ARG A 281 -2.61 30.35 -27.44
N VAL A 282 -1.87 30.32 -28.56
CA VAL A 282 -0.51 30.88 -28.63
C VAL A 282 -0.52 32.40 -28.44
N LEU A 283 -1.45 33.09 -29.10
CA LEU A 283 -1.58 34.54 -29.00
C LEU A 283 -2.32 35.00 -27.74
N ASP A 284 -2.94 34.06 -27.02
CA ASP A 284 -3.89 34.34 -25.96
C ASP A 284 -4.97 35.33 -26.39
N PHE A 285 -5.54 35.07 -27.56
CA PHE A 285 -6.53 35.90 -28.21
C PHE A 285 -7.95 35.54 -27.70
N SER A 286 -8.86 36.51 -27.70
CA SER A 286 -10.29 36.31 -27.44
C SER A 286 -11.09 37.51 -27.93
N GLY A 287 -12.31 37.31 -28.43
CA GLY A 287 -13.16 38.40 -28.93
C GLY A 287 -12.83 38.83 -30.36
N VAL A 288 -12.89 40.13 -30.63
CA VAL A 288 -12.63 40.71 -31.96
C VAL A 288 -11.72 41.91 -31.79
N HIS A 289 -10.51 41.83 -32.33
CA HIS A 289 -9.48 42.86 -32.16
C HIS A 289 -8.66 43.03 -33.43
N GLU A 290 -7.97 44.16 -33.51
CA GLU A 290 -6.93 44.37 -34.52
C GLU A 290 -5.71 43.51 -34.18
N VAL A 291 -5.18 42.83 -35.19
CA VAL A 291 -3.94 42.05 -35.12
C VAL A 291 -2.98 42.54 -36.20
N ARG A 292 -1.69 42.45 -35.90
CA ARG A 292 -0.66 42.62 -36.92
C ARG A 292 -0.44 41.30 -37.64
N TYR A 293 -0.27 41.33 -38.95
CA TYR A 293 0.02 40.14 -39.73
C TYR A 293 0.97 40.43 -40.89
N ARG A 294 1.66 39.40 -41.35
CA ARG A 294 2.39 39.40 -42.62
C ARG A 294 2.31 38.03 -43.28
N ILE A 295 2.26 38.01 -44.60
CA ILE A 295 2.34 36.77 -45.37
C ILE A 295 3.80 36.37 -45.44
N ILE A 296 4.10 35.14 -45.05
CA ILE A 296 5.48 34.64 -44.92
C ILE A 296 5.79 33.53 -45.94
N GLY A 297 4.79 33.01 -46.65
CA GLY A 297 4.97 32.02 -47.70
C GLY A 297 3.68 31.29 -48.07
N LYS A 298 3.81 30.21 -48.83
CA LYS A 298 2.76 29.23 -49.13
C LYS A 298 3.32 27.83 -48.91
#